data_AF-A0A2C5Y3F2-F1
#
_entry.id   AF-A0A2C5Y3F2-F1
#
_cell.length_a   1.000
_cell.length_b   1.000
_cell.length_c   1.000
_cell.angle_alpha   90.00
_cell.angle_beta   90.00
_cell.angle_gamma   90.00
#
_symmetry.space_group_name_H-M   'P 1'
#
loop_
_entity.id
_entity.type
_entity.pdbx_description
1 polymer ?
#
loop_
_entity_poly.entity_id
_entity_poly.type
_entity_poly.pdbx_seq_one_letter_code
_entity_poly.pdbx_strand_id
1 'polypeptide(L)'
;MPLPSARLYARPAVYCLINPSRAFSNTASCYTLNIPPESPSYIRLPTPPQSDETKPARIRGSLPVPRNIFPRSDKNRKVQPEYIQRTAPKPTNQPDELTPTQKWKAQLADARRTNLEKGLQSLWRRRLRSDKNRRIRQAHKSEGRRRALEEPEREDDRVTRGTVLEALLDGRVYPDPKRFILAKRSRQRVWNIAKSKRDARREALTQLYINACNFIVDEDDLKVQLNHIFSENYFANSPSGIDNIWGLHGPPPSIENMTAASNGKSTPNTDAIKDPEYERMAQRHKMLAETLTGAKFV
;
A
#
# COMPACT_ATOMS: atom_id res chain seq x y z
N MET A 1 40.83 -5.02 23.04
CA MET A 1 40.38 -5.10 21.63
C MET A 1 41.61 -5.31 20.75
N PRO A 2 41.95 -6.55 20.36
CA PRO A 2 43.09 -6.79 19.48
C PRO A 2 42.72 -6.43 18.03
N LEU A 3 43.50 -5.54 17.43
CA LEU A 3 43.35 -5.12 16.03
C LEU A 3 43.50 -6.33 15.09
N PRO A 4 42.65 -6.49 14.06
CA PRO A 4 42.81 -7.57 13.10
C PRO A 4 44.09 -7.38 12.28
N SER A 5 44.92 -8.42 12.22
CA SER A 5 46.18 -8.42 11.50
C SER A 5 45.98 -8.07 10.03
N ALA A 6 46.71 -7.05 9.58
CA ALA A 6 46.78 -6.65 8.19
C ALA A 6 47.30 -7.84 7.37
N ARG A 7 46.40 -8.49 6.62
CA ARG A 7 46.79 -9.50 5.64
C ARG A 7 47.53 -8.81 4.50
N LEU A 8 48.85 -8.86 4.55
CA LEU A 8 49.73 -8.55 3.43
C LEU A 8 49.32 -9.42 2.23
N TYR A 9 48.63 -8.82 1.27
CA TYR A 9 48.42 -9.43 -0.05
C TYR A 9 49.75 -9.37 -0.80
N ALA A 10 50.64 -10.33 -0.52
CA ALA A 10 51.78 -10.59 -1.39
C ALA A 10 51.23 -11.04 -2.76
N ARG A 11 51.43 -10.22 -3.79
CA ARG A 11 51.22 -10.62 -5.18
C ARG A 11 52.44 -11.47 -5.60
N PRO A 12 52.28 -12.76 -5.96
CA PRO A 12 53.36 -13.47 -6.64
C PRO A 12 53.35 -13.00 -8.11
N ALA A 13 54.31 -12.16 -8.48
CA ALA A 13 54.62 -11.92 -9.89
C ALA A 13 55.40 -13.13 -10.41
N VAL A 14 54.75 -13.99 -11.19
CA VAL A 14 55.39 -15.11 -11.87
C VAL A 14 55.77 -14.65 -13.27
N TYR A 15 57.02 -14.23 -13.45
CA TYR A 15 57.62 -14.07 -14.79
C TYR A 15 58.53 -15.29 -15.03
N CYS A 16 58.07 -16.22 -15.86
CA CYS A 16 58.91 -17.29 -16.38
C CYS A 16 59.56 -16.81 -17.68
N LEU A 17 60.86 -16.53 -17.63
CA LEU A 17 61.69 -16.40 -18.83
C LEU A 17 62.55 -17.66 -18.95
N ILE A 18 62.39 -18.35 -20.07
CA ILE A 18 63.08 -19.59 -20.42
C ILE A 18 64.28 -19.22 -21.29
N ASN A 19 65.49 -19.50 -20.82
CA ASN A 19 66.65 -19.81 -21.66
C ASN A 19 67.76 -20.46 -20.81
N PRO A 20 68.15 -21.72 -21.06
CA PRO A 20 69.26 -22.35 -20.36
C PRO A 20 70.54 -22.30 -21.20
N SER A 21 71.37 -21.27 -21.04
CA SER A 21 72.78 -21.33 -21.41
C SER A 21 73.58 -21.78 -20.18
N ARG A 22 74.04 -23.03 -20.22
CA ARG A 22 74.77 -23.72 -19.16
C ARG A 22 76.16 -23.08 -19.00
N ALA A 23 76.41 -22.39 -17.88
CA ALA A 23 77.74 -21.99 -17.44
C ALA A 23 78.04 -22.68 -16.10
N PHE A 24 79.19 -23.35 -16.02
CA PHE A 24 79.67 -24.08 -14.85
C PHE A 24 80.15 -23.08 -13.79
N SER A 25 79.30 -22.71 -12.84
CA SER A 25 79.70 -22.00 -11.62
C SER A 25 78.88 -22.49 -10.43
N ASN A 26 79.58 -22.91 -9.36
CA ASN A 26 79.01 -23.53 -8.17
C ASN A 26 78.48 -22.48 -7.16
N THR A 27 77.64 -21.55 -7.61
CA THR A 27 76.85 -20.69 -6.71
C THR A 27 75.38 -20.93 -6.98
N ALA A 28 74.64 -21.32 -5.94
CA ALA A 28 73.22 -21.61 -6.01
C ALA A 28 72.49 -20.41 -6.66
N SER A 29 71.63 -20.69 -7.64
CA SER A 29 70.81 -19.69 -8.33
C SER A 29 69.75 -19.14 -7.37
N CYS A 30 70.17 -18.25 -6.48
CA CYS A 30 69.28 -17.47 -5.63
C CYS A 30 68.71 -16.33 -6.49
N TYR A 31 67.56 -16.54 -7.15
CA TYR A 31 66.67 -15.46 -7.62
C TYR A 31 67.37 -14.23 -8.22
N THR A 32 68.12 -14.45 -9.30
CA THR A 32 69.03 -13.54 -9.99
C THR A 32 68.35 -12.33 -10.65
N LEU A 33 67.85 -11.40 -9.84
CA LEU A 33 67.74 -9.99 -10.19
C LEU A 33 68.13 -9.23 -8.91
N ASN A 34 69.40 -8.89 -8.77
CA ASN A 34 69.79 -7.81 -7.87
C ASN A 34 69.00 -6.59 -8.33
N ILE A 35 67.97 -6.21 -7.59
CA ILE A 35 67.22 -4.97 -7.86
C ILE A 35 68.28 -3.86 -7.76
N PRO A 36 68.54 -3.11 -8.85
CA PRO A 36 69.57 -2.09 -8.80
C PRO A 36 69.18 -1.00 -7.80
N PRO A 37 70.14 -0.30 -7.19
CA PRO A 37 69.86 0.80 -6.26
C PRO A 37 69.03 1.93 -6.90
N GLU A 38 69.06 2.04 -8.23
CA GLU A 38 68.26 2.99 -9.01
C GLU A 38 66.76 2.64 -9.06
N SER A 39 66.39 1.37 -8.81
CA SER A 39 64.99 0.95 -8.83
C SER A 39 64.27 1.48 -7.58
N PRO A 40 63.07 2.08 -7.71
CA PRO A 40 62.28 2.51 -6.55
C PRO A 40 61.85 1.34 -5.66
N SER A 41 62.00 0.09 -6.12
CA SER A 41 61.75 -1.11 -5.34
C SER A 41 62.98 -1.63 -4.59
N TYR A 42 64.12 -0.93 -4.65
CA TYR A 42 65.37 -1.30 -3.97
C TYR A 42 65.18 -1.36 -2.45
N ILE A 43 64.55 -0.32 -1.88
CA ILE A 43 64.09 -0.30 -0.50
C ILE A 43 62.57 -0.19 -0.50
N ARG A 44 61.89 -1.21 0.00
CA ARG A 44 60.42 -1.26 0.02
C ARG A 44 59.90 -0.64 1.31
N LEU A 45 59.57 0.65 1.25
CA LEU A 45 58.88 1.33 2.34
C LEU A 45 57.36 1.06 2.23
N PRO A 46 56.71 0.49 3.26
CA PRO A 46 55.27 0.33 3.24
C PRO A 46 54.58 1.69 3.32
N THR A 47 53.60 1.91 2.45
CA THR A 47 52.75 3.10 2.52
C THR A 47 51.74 2.96 3.67
N PRO A 48 51.49 4.02 4.44
CA PRO A 48 50.43 3.99 5.45
C PRO A 48 49.05 3.79 4.79
N PRO A 49 48.06 3.22 5.50
CA PRO A 49 46.72 3.05 4.95
C PRO A 49 46.11 4.42 4.59
N GLN A 50 45.33 4.47 3.49
CA GLN A 50 44.64 5.69 3.01
C GLN A 50 45.58 6.87 2.66
N SER A 51 46.81 6.61 2.22
CA SER A 51 47.78 7.65 1.87
C SER A 51 47.55 8.32 0.51
N ASP A 52 46.86 7.63 -0.41
CA ASP A 52 46.64 8.07 -1.77
C ASP A 52 45.16 7.97 -2.13
N GLU A 53 44.64 9.01 -2.79
CA GLU A 53 43.25 9.12 -3.25
C GLU A 53 43.13 9.05 -4.78
N THR A 54 44.18 8.62 -5.47
CA THR A 54 44.17 8.46 -6.94
C THR A 54 43.02 7.58 -7.41
N LYS A 55 42.17 8.16 -8.28
CA LYS A 55 41.00 7.46 -8.85
C LYS A 55 41.41 6.76 -10.14
N PRO A 56 41.30 5.42 -10.25
CA PRO A 56 41.62 4.73 -11.48
C PRO A 56 40.63 5.14 -12.59
N ALA A 57 41.14 5.32 -13.81
CA ALA A 57 40.31 5.63 -14.96
C ALA A 57 39.26 4.52 -15.21
N ARG A 58 38.07 4.93 -15.68
CA ARG A 58 36.98 3.99 -15.98
C ARG A 58 37.34 3.13 -17.20
N ILE A 59 37.55 1.83 -16.97
CA ILE A 59 37.76 0.84 -18.04
C ILE A 59 36.42 0.60 -18.78
N ARG A 60 36.45 0.64 -20.11
CA ARG A 60 35.27 0.39 -20.98
C ARG A 60 35.19 -1.09 -21.38
N GLY A 61 33.99 -1.57 -21.70
CA GLY A 61 33.73 -2.95 -22.13
C GLY A 61 33.47 -3.93 -20.97
N SER A 62 33.13 -5.18 -21.31
CA SER A 62 32.93 -6.27 -20.36
C SER A 62 33.50 -7.58 -20.91
N LEU A 63 33.98 -8.44 -20.02
CA LEU A 63 34.41 -9.80 -20.35
C LEU A 63 33.22 -10.76 -20.22
N PRO A 64 33.15 -11.83 -21.04
CA PRO A 64 32.08 -12.82 -20.93
C PRO A 64 32.16 -13.55 -19.58
N VAL A 65 31.02 -13.67 -18.91
CA VAL A 65 30.92 -14.33 -17.61
C VAL A 65 31.07 -15.85 -17.81
N PRO A 66 32.05 -16.51 -17.16
CA PRO A 66 32.20 -17.96 -17.26
C PRO A 66 30.97 -18.72 -16.74
N ARG A 67 30.56 -19.77 -17.46
CA ARG A 67 29.42 -20.60 -17.06
C ARG A 67 29.64 -21.30 -15.71
N ASN A 68 28.54 -21.52 -14.98
CA ASN A 68 28.59 -22.29 -13.74
C ASN A 68 28.58 -23.81 -14.02
N ILE A 69 29.68 -24.49 -13.72
CA ILE A 69 29.84 -25.94 -13.92
C ILE A 69 29.20 -26.76 -12.79
N PHE A 70 29.11 -26.17 -11.59
CA PHE A 70 28.58 -26.81 -10.41
C PHE A 70 27.36 -26.01 -9.91
N PRO A 71 26.14 -26.34 -10.36
CA PRO A 71 24.94 -25.76 -9.78
C PRO A 71 24.81 -26.17 -8.30
N ARG A 72 23.91 -25.52 -7.57
CA ARG A 72 23.71 -25.80 -6.14
C ARG A 72 23.01 -27.15 -5.90
N SER A 73 22.19 -27.59 -6.85
CA SER A 73 21.49 -28.89 -6.86
C SER A 73 22.46 -30.08 -6.97
N ASP A 74 23.42 -30.02 -7.90
CA ASP A 74 24.37 -31.11 -8.19
C ASP A 74 25.40 -31.38 -7.07
N LYS A 75 25.56 -30.45 -6.12
CA LYS A 75 26.58 -30.52 -5.04
C LYS A 75 27.95 -30.92 -5.60
N ASN A 76 28.54 -32.00 -5.08
CA ASN A 76 29.88 -32.53 -5.43
C ASN A 76 29.83 -33.74 -6.36
N ARG A 77 28.68 -34.08 -6.96
CA ARG A 77 28.50 -35.29 -7.80
C ARG A 77 29.59 -35.46 -8.85
N LYS A 78 29.92 -34.38 -9.57
CA LYS A 78 30.90 -34.39 -10.68
C LYS A 78 32.36 -34.59 -10.23
N VAL A 79 32.64 -34.45 -8.94
CA VAL A 79 34.00 -34.58 -8.38
C VAL A 79 34.23 -35.99 -7.83
N GLN A 80 33.15 -36.77 -7.65
CA GLN A 80 33.26 -38.12 -7.13
C GLN A 80 33.97 -39.04 -8.13
N PRO A 81 34.78 -40.00 -7.64
CA PRO A 81 35.52 -40.92 -8.51
C PRO A 81 34.57 -41.74 -9.39
N GLU A 82 33.40 -42.13 -8.87
CA GLU A 82 32.36 -42.84 -9.60
C GLU A 82 31.90 -42.10 -10.86
N TYR A 83 31.71 -40.78 -10.76
CA TYR A 83 31.31 -39.95 -11.90
C TYR A 83 32.42 -39.91 -12.94
N ILE A 84 33.68 -39.79 -12.52
CA ILE A 84 34.83 -39.71 -13.42
C ILE A 84 35.00 -41.04 -14.18
N GLN A 85 34.94 -42.16 -13.47
CA GLN A 85 35.04 -43.51 -14.04
C GLN A 85 33.89 -43.78 -15.02
N ARG A 86 32.66 -43.38 -14.68
CA ARG A 86 31.49 -43.54 -15.56
C ARG A 86 31.54 -42.64 -16.79
N THR A 87 32.04 -41.42 -16.64
CA THR A 87 32.08 -40.43 -17.74
C THR A 87 33.21 -40.71 -18.72
N ALA A 88 34.35 -41.20 -18.23
CA ALA A 88 35.52 -41.48 -19.05
C ALA A 88 36.15 -42.84 -18.66
N PRO A 89 35.48 -43.95 -18.99
CA PRO A 89 35.95 -45.28 -18.61
C PRO A 89 37.30 -45.61 -19.27
N LYS A 90 38.07 -46.46 -18.59
CA LYS A 90 39.28 -47.07 -19.13
C LYS A 90 38.90 -48.22 -20.09
N PRO A 91 39.69 -48.50 -21.14
CA PRO A 91 39.42 -49.61 -22.03
C PRO A 91 39.45 -50.93 -21.24
N THR A 92 38.47 -51.80 -21.45
CA THR A 92 38.38 -53.11 -20.80
C THR A 92 39.39 -54.09 -21.39
N ASN A 93 39.59 -54.05 -22.71
CA ASN A 93 40.54 -54.90 -23.43
C ASN A 93 41.54 -53.99 -24.16
N GLN A 94 42.82 -54.14 -23.86
CA GLN A 94 43.90 -53.57 -24.67
C GLN A 94 44.57 -54.71 -25.44
N PRO A 95 44.70 -54.61 -26.77
CA PRO A 95 45.46 -55.60 -27.53
C PRO A 95 46.94 -55.54 -27.17
N ASP A 96 47.66 -56.65 -27.29
CA ASP A 96 49.09 -56.74 -26.96
C ASP A 96 49.95 -55.84 -27.87
N GLU A 97 49.53 -55.67 -29.13
CA GLU A 97 50.21 -54.78 -30.09
C GLU A 97 49.25 -53.69 -30.61
N LEU A 98 49.58 -52.43 -30.32
CA LEU A 98 48.84 -51.28 -30.84
C LEU A 98 49.52 -50.69 -32.08
N THR A 99 48.72 -50.45 -33.11
CA THR A 99 49.13 -49.62 -34.27
C THR A 99 49.58 -48.22 -33.78
N PRO A 100 50.53 -47.53 -34.44
CA PRO A 100 50.95 -46.18 -34.04
C PRO A 100 49.78 -45.19 -33.86
N THR A 101 48.76 -45.29 -34.71
CA THR A 101 47.53 -44.49 -34.60
C THR A 101 46.71 -44.82 -33.35
N GLN A 102 46.67 -46.10 -32.95
CA GLN A 102 46.00 -46.55 -31.73
C GLN A 102 46.76 -46.10 -30.48
N LYS A 103 48.11 -46.16 -30.50
CA LYS A 103 48.97 -45.64 -29.42
C LYS A 103 48.73 -44.15 -29.18
N TRP A 104 48.69 -43.36 -30.25
CA TRP A 104 48.36 -41.93 -30.17
C TRP A 104 46.96 -41.67 -29.57
N LYS A 105 45.95 -42.41 -30.03
CA LYS A 105 44.58 -42.31 -29.50
C LYS A 105 44.50 -42.68 -28.02
N ALA A 106 45.25 -43.70 -27.59
CA ALA A 106 45.33 -44.10 -26.18
C ALA A 106 45.95 -42.99 -25.32
N GLN A 107 47.10 -42.44 -25.75
CA GLN A 107 47.75 -41.31 -25.07
C GLN A 107 46.82 -40.09 -24.98
N LEU A 108 46.11 -39.76 -26.07
CA LEU A 108 45.15 -38.65 -26.10
C LEU A 108 43.98 -38.90 -25.14
N ALA A 109 43.47 -40.13 -25.06
CA ALA A 109 42.41 -40.50 -24.13
C ALA A 109 42.88 -40.36 -22.68
N ASP A 110 44.09 -40.79 -22.35
CA ASP A 110 44.66 -40.64 -21.01
C ASP A 110 44.91 -39.18 -20.64
N ALA A 111 45.41 -38.37 -21.56
CA ALA A 111 45.53 -36.93 -21.38
C ALA A 111 44.16 -36.27 -21.11
N ARG A 112 43.11 -36.64 -21.84
CA ARG A 112 41.75 -36.12 -21.61
C ARG A 112 41.17 -36.55 -20.26
N ARG A 113 41.36 -37.82 -19.86
CA ARG A 113 40.91 -38.34 -18.55
C ARG A 113 41.57 -37.59 -17.40
N THR A 114 42.91 -37.48 -17.45
CA THR A 114 43.69 -36.79 -16.41
C THR A 114 43.34 -35.30 -16.33
N ASN A 115 43.14 -34.64 -17.46
CA ASN A 115 42.73 -33.23 -17.50
C ASN A 115 41.29 -33.03 -16.97
N LEU A 116 40.36 -33.94 -17.29
CA LEU A 116 38.99 -33.88 -16.78
C LEU A 116 38.96 -34.03 -15.25
N GLU A 117 39.66 -35.04 -14.73
CA GLU A 117 39.75 -35.28 -13.28
C GLU A 117 40.38 -34.09 -12.55
N LYS A 118 41.58 -33.67 -12.96
CA LYS A 118 42.30 -32.54 -12.35
C LYS A 118 41.51 -31.23 -12.50
N GLY A 119 40.87 -31.03 -13.65
CA GLY A 119 40.04 -29.85 -13.94
C GLY A 119 38.83 -29.77 -13.01
N LEU A 120 38.06 -30.84 -12.86
CA LEU A 120 36.88 -30.85 -11.99
C LEU A 120 37.27 -30.68 -10.51
N GLN A 121 38.32 -31.37 -10.05
CA GLN A 121 38.81 -31.23 -8.69
C GLN A 121 39.29 -29.81 -8.39
N SER A 122 40.09 -29.19 -9.27
CA SER A 122 40.63 -27.85 -9.07
C SER A 122 39.54 -26.77 -9.08
N LEU A 123 38.59 -26.85 -10.02
CA LEU A 123 37.46 -25.92 -10.08
C LEU A 123 36.55 -26.04 -8.87
N TRP A 124 36.33 -27.25 -8.36
CA TRP A 124 35.57 -27.47 -7.14
C TRP A 124 36.26 -26.86 -5.91
N ARG A 125 37.57 -27.09 -5.75
CA ARG A 125 38.36 -26.45 -4.67
C ARG A 125 38.29 -24.92 -4.74
N ARG A 126 38.37 -24.34 -5.95
CA ARG A 126 38.22 -22.90 -6.17
C ARG A 126 36.84 -22.40 -5.74
N ARG A 127 35.78 -23.13 -6.10
CA ARG A 127 34.41 -22.81 -5.67
C ARG A 127 34.28 -22.83 -4.14
N LEU A 128 34.72 -23.91 -3.49
CA LEU A 128 34.64 -24.03 -2.03
C LEU A 128 35.37 -22.88 -1.32
N ARG A 129 36.56 -22.50 -1.80
CA ARG A 129 37.32 -21.37 -1.25
C ARG A 129 36.56 -20.04 -1.42
N SER A 130 36.00 -19.81 -2.61
CA SER A 130 35.21 -18.60 -2.89
C SER A 130 33.94 -18.55 -2.02
N ASP A 131 33.21 -19.66 -1.92
CA ASP A 131 31.99 -19.78 -1.12
C ASP A 131 32.28 -19.58 0.38
N LYS A 132 33.37 -20.18 0.91
CA LYS A 132 33.82 -19.97 2.28
C LYS A 132 34.12 -18.49 2.55
N ASN A 133 34.92 -17.86 1.70
CA ASN A 133 35.26 -16.44 1.85
C ASN A 133 34.03 -15.53 1.77
N ARG A 134 33.09 -15.82 0.87
CA ARG A 134 31.82 -15.09 0.77
C ARG A 134 31.00 -15.23 2.05
N ARG A 135 30.84 -16.45 2.58
CA ARG A 135 30.10 -16.71 3.83
C ARG A 135 30.71 -15.98 5.01
N ILE A 136 32.04 -16.01 5.16
CA ILE A 136 32.74 -15.31 6.25
C ILE A 136 32.48 -13.80 6.18
N ARG A 137 32.60 -13.19 5.00
CA ARG A 137 32.32 -11.76 4.82
C ARG A 137 30.86 -11.41 5.12
N GLN A 138 29.93 -12.25 4.66
CA GLN A 138 28.50 -12.07 4.89
C GLN A 138 28.14 -12.17 6.37
N ALA A 139 28.70 -13.17 7.07
CA ALA A 139 28.51 -13.35 8.51
C ALA A 139 29.01 -12.12 9.27
N HIS A 140 30.26 -11.69 9.03
CA HIS A 140 30.83 -10.51 9.69
C HIS A 140 30.01 -9.23 9.43
N LYS A 141 29.54 -9.02 8.19
CA LYS A 141 28.69 -7.87 7.87
C LYS A 141 27.33 -7.94 8.58
N SER A 142 26.74 -9.13 8.64
CA SER A 142 25.46 -9.34 9.30
C SER A 142 25.56 -9.14 10.81
N GLU A 143 26.61 -9.66 11.43
CA GLU A 143 26.87 -9.50 12.87
C GLU A 143 27.14 -8.05 13.23
N GLY A 144 27.99 -7.35 12.46
CA GLY A 144 28.24 -5.93 12.67
C GLY A 144 26.97 -5.09 12.55
N ARG A 145 26.11 -5.38 11.55
CA ARG A 145 24.82 -4.70 11.40
C ARG A 145 23.87 -4.99 12.55
N ARG A 146 23.76 -6.25 12.97
CA ARG A 146 22.91 -6.65 14.10
C ARG A 146 23.35 -5.94 15.36
N ARG A 147 24.66 -5.96 15.65
CA ARG A 147 25.24 -5.30 16.81
C ARG A 147 24.93 -3.80 16.82
N ALA A 148 25.11 -3.10 15.71
CA ALA A 148 24.82 -1.67 15.61
C ALA A 148 23.32 -1.34 15.75
N LEU A 149 22.43 -2.29 15.46
CA LEU A 149 20.99 -2.10 15.60
C LEU A 149 20.49 -2.41 17.01
N GLU A 150 21.14 -3.34 17.70
CA GLU A 150 20.86 -3.70 19.10
C GLU A 150 21.60 -2.78 20.10
N GLU A 151 22.57 -1.99 19.63
CA GLU A 151 23.32 -1.07 20.46
C GLU A 151 22.39 0.02 21.01
N PRO A 152 22.39 0.25 22.34
CA PRO A 152 21.58 1.30 22.92
C PRO A 152 22.07 2.68 22.45
N GLU A 153 21.18 3.66 22.55
CA GLU A 153 21.54 5.06 22.34
C GLU A 153 22.68 5.47 23.28
N ARG A 154 23.49 6.41 22.81
CA ARG A 154 24.58 6.98 23.62
C ARG A 154 24.01 7.70 24.83
N GLU A 155 24.69 7.59 25.97
CA GLU A 155 24.20 8.18 27.24
C GLU A 155 24.03 9.70 27.16
N ASP A 156 24.96 10.39 26.50
CA ASP A 156 24.91 11.84 26.26
C ASP A 156 23.61 12.23 25.54
N ASP A 157 23.24 11.50 24.49
CA ASP A 157 22.02 11.75 23.70
C ASP A 157 20.76 11.44 24.53
N ARG A 158 20.81 10.37 25.33
CA ARG A 158 19.70 9.97 26.22
C ARG A 158 19.37 11.04 27.27
N VAL A 159 20.38 11.72 27.82
CA VAL A 159 20.21 12.73 28.88
C VAL A 159 19.91 14.12 28.30
N THR A 160 20.45 14.45 27.13
CA THR A 160 20.30 15.78 26.52
C THR A 160 19.05 15.92 25.64
N ARG A 161 18.46 14.82 25.18
CA ARG A 161 17.23 14.87 24.37
C ARG A 161 16.04 15.43 25.16
N GLY A 162 15.15 16.11 24.45
CA GLY A 162 13.87 16.55 25.00
C GLY A 162 13.00 15.38 25.48
N THR A 163 12.09 15.66 26.41
CA THR A 163 11.17 14.66 26.96
C THR A 163 9.93 14.52 26.07
N VAL A 164 9.48 13.28 25.86
CA VAL A 164 8.21 12.95 25.20
C VAL A 164 7.43 12.07 26.17
N LEU A 165 6.16 12.40 26.39
CA LEU A 165 5.29 11.60 27.25
C LEU A 165 5.04 10.22 26.63
N GLU A 166 5.15 9.16 27.43
CA GLU A 166 4.93 7.78 26.97
C GLU A 166 3.52 7.59 26.37
N ALA A 167 2.53 8.29 26.92
CA ALA A 167 1.16 8.30 26.39
C ALA A 167 1.05 8.81 24.94
N LEU A 168 2.00 9.63 24.47
CA LEU A 168 2.06 10.08 23.07
C LEU A 168 2.83 9.10 22.18
N LEU A 169 3.69 8.25 22.75
CA LEU A 169 4.41 7.21 22.02
C LEU A 169 3.51 6.02 21.70
N ASP A 170 2.51 5.73 22.55
CA ASP A 170 1.51 4.71 22.25
C ASP A 170 0.50 5.22 21.21
N GLY A 171 0.84 5.03 19.93
CA GLY A 171 -0.05 5.32 18.80
C GLY A 171 -1.17 4.30 18.60
N ARG A 172 -1.34 3.32 19.51
CA ARG A 172 -2.36 2.27 19.37
C ARG A 172 -3.73 2.83 19.76
N VAL A 173 -4.70 2.60 18.88
CA VAL A 173 -6.10 2.94 19.15
C VAL A 173 -6.81 1.72 19.71
N TYR A 174 -7.11 1.74 21.00
CA TYR A 174 -7.86 0.68 21.66
C TYR A 174 -9.38 0.84 21.41
N PRO A 175 -10.13 -0.27 21.30
CA PRO A 175 -11.58 -0.20 21.18
C PRO A 175 -12.19 0.38 22.47
N ASP A 176 -13.16 1.29 22.32
CA ASP A 176 -13.88 1.85 23.47
C ASP A 176 -14.58 0.74 24.28
N PRO A 177 -14.31 0.60 25.59
CA PRO A 177 -14.97 -0.40 26.43
C PRO A 177 -16.50 -0.23 26.45
N LYS A 178 -17.02 0.98 26.22
CA LYS A 178 -18.46 1.29 26.24
C LYS A 178 -19.11 1.19 24.85
N ARG A 179 -18.40 0.70 23.83
CA ARG A 179 -18.88 0.62 22.45
C ARG A 179 -20.27 -0.02 22.31
N PHE A 180 -20.52 -1.14 23.00
CA PHE A 180 -21.80 -1.85 22.89
C PHE A 180 -22.97 -1.06 23.49
N ILE A 181 -22.72 -0.35 24.61
CA ILE A 181 -23.72 0.51 25.27
C ILE A 181 -24.05 1.69 24.35
N LEU A 182 -23.03 2.33 23.78
CA LEU A 182 -23.22 3.44 22.84
C LEU A 182 -23.97 3.00 21.57
N ALA A 183 -23.65 1.82 21.03
CA ALA A 183 -24.35 1.27 19.88
C ALA A 183 -25.84 1.02 20.17
N LYS A 184 -26.18 0.46 21.34
CA LYS A 184 -27.57 0.25 21.76
C LYS A 184 -28.34 1.58 21.89
N ARG A 185 -27.72 2.59 22.51
CA ARG A 185 -28.29 3.95 22.61
C ARG A 185 -28.48 4.59 21.23
N SER A 186 -27.50 4.42 20.34
CA SER A 186 -27.59 4.93 18.96
C SER A 186 -28.75 4.29 18.20
N ARG A 187 -28.90 2.96 18.29
CA ARG A 187 -30.01 2.22 17.67
C ARG A 187 -31.37 2.74 18.14
N GLN A 188 -31.52 3.01 19.43
CA GLN A 188 -32.77 3.55 19.97
C GLN A 188 -33.08 4.96 19.44
N ARG A 189 -32.07 5.83 19.35
CA ARG A 189 -32.24 7.16 18.74
C ARG A 189 -32.68 7.07 17.28
N VAL A 190 -32.01 6.23 16.49
CA VAL A 190 -32.37 6.00 15.08
C VAL A 190 -33.79 5.46 14.95
N TRP A 191 -34.19 4.53 15.83
CA TRP A 191 -35.55 3.98 15.84
C TRP A 191 -36.61 5.05 16.15
N ASN A 192 -36.36 5.94 17.12
CA ASN A 192 -37.27 7.04 17.44
C ASN A 192 -37.44 8.01 16.26
N ILE A 193 -36.35 8.35 15.56
CA ILE A 193 -36.40 9.21 14.36
C ILE A 193 -37.20 8.53 13.25
N ALA A 194 -36.97 7.23 13.02
CA ALA A 194 -37.72 6.47 12.02
C ALA A 194 -39.20 6.37 12.36
N LYS A 195 -39.53 6.21 13.65
CA LYS A 195 -40.91 6.22 14.16
C LYS A 195 -41.58 7.57 13.91
N SER A 196 -40.94 8.68 14.30
CA SER A 196 -41.45 10.04 14.05
C SER A 196 -41.71 10.29 12.56
N LYS A 197 -40.79 9.90 11.66
CA LYS A 197 -41.01 9.99 10.20
C LYS A 197 -42.18 9.12 9.71
N ARG A 198 -42.42 7.97 10.33
CA ARG A 198 -43.56 7.11 10.00
C ARG A 198 -44.87 7.74 10.46
N ASP A 199 -44.86 8.35 11.65
CA ASP A 199 -46.04 8.97 12.23
C ASP A 199 -46.43 10.25 11.46
N ALA A 200 -45.46 11.09 11.09
CA ALA A 200 -45.71 12.23 10.18
C ALA A 200 -46.27 11.80 8.81
N ARG A 201 -45.78 10.69 8.23
CA ARG A 201 -46.34 10.15 6.99
C ARG A 201 -47.78 9.66 7.17
N ARG A 202 -48.09 9.04 8.30
CA ARG A 202 -49.46 8.61 8.61
C ARG A 202 -50.39 9.81 8.74
N GLU A 203 -49.96 10.85 9.44
CA GLU A 203 -50.72 12.09 9.58
C GLU A 203 -51.06 12.72 8.22
N ALA A 204 -50.06 12.83 7.33
CA ALA A 204 -50.27 13.33 5.97
C ALA A 204 -51.27 12.48 5.16
N LEU A 205 -51.22 11.15 5.30
CA LEU A 205 -52.18 10.25 4.65
C LEU A 205 -53.60 10.41 5.23
N THR A 206 -53.73 10.56 6.55
CA THR A 206 -55.03 10.80 7.18
C THR A 206 -55.63 12.13 6.71
N GLN A 207 -54.81 13.18 6.59
CA GLN A 207 -55.25 14.46 6.04
C GLN A 207 -55.73 14.33 4.59
N LEU A 208 -54.99 13.58 3.76
CA LEU A 208 -55.40 13.30 2.39
C LEU A 208 -56.75 12.55 2.35
N TYR A 209 -56.93 11.56 3.22
CA TYR A 209 -58.17 10.78 3.30
C TYR A 209 -59.40 11.64 3.61
N ILE A 210 -59.28 12.60 4.53
CA ILE A 210 -60.39 13.51 4.87
C ILE A 210 -60.68 14.49 3.74
N ASN A 211 -59.62 15.01 3.11
CA ASN A 211 -59.76 15.90 1.97
C ASN A 211 -60.30 15.19 0.72
N ALA A 212 -60.16 13.87 0.63
CA ALA A 212 -60.63 13.08 -0.50
C ALA A 212 -62.16 13.12 -0.67
N CYS A 213 -62.93 13.49 0.38
CA CYS A 213 -64.37 13.72 0.26
C CYS A 213 -64.71 14.88 -0.71
N ASN A 214 -63.78 15.80 -0.95
CA ASN A 214 -63.96 16.91 -1.89
C ASN A 214 -63.41 16.59 -3.28
N PHE A 215 -62.82 15.40 -3.48
CA PHE A 215 -62.30 15.02 -4.79
C PHE A 215 -63.43 14.50 -5.67
N ILE A 216 -63.42 14.94 -6.92
CA ILE A 216 -64.30 14.42 -7.95
C ILE A 216 -63.62 13.18 -8.53
N VAL A 217 -64.16 12.00 -8.20
CA VAL A 217 -63.61 10.72 -8.67
C VAL A 217 -64.42 10.18 -9.83
N ASP A 218 -65.75 10.26 -9.74
CA ASP A 218 -66.67 9.72 -10.74
C ASP A 218 -67.19 10.81 -11.70
N GLU A 219 -67.62 10.39 -12.90
CA GLU A 219 -68.18 11.31 -13.90
C GLU A 219 -69.50 11.95 -13.44
N ASP A 220 -70.25 11.28 -12.57
CA ASP A 220 -71.52 11.79 -12.08
C ASP A 220 -71.31 12.91 -11.04
N ASP A 221 -70.34 12.77 -10.15
CA ASP A 221 -69.90 13.85 -9.25
C ASP A 221 -69.43 15.07 -10.04
N LEU A 222 -68.73 14.84 -11.16
CA LEU A 222 -68.28 15.90 -12.05
C LEU A 222 -69.47 16.66 -12.65
N LYS A 223 -70.49 15.95 -13.16
CA LYS A 223 -71.70 16.58 -13.73
C LYS A 223 -72.44 17.40 -12.69
N VAL A 224 -72.59 16.88 -11.46
CA VAL A 224 -73.23 17.60 -10.35
C VAL A 224 -72.49 18.88 -10.03
N GLN A 225 -71.16 18.81 -9.87
CA GLN A 225 -70.34 19.99 -9.59
C GLN A 225 -70.32 20.98 -10.76
N LEU A 226 -70.28 20.49 -12.01
CA LEU A 226 -70.34 21.32 -13.21
C LEU A 226 -71.67 22.10 -13.27
N ASN A 227 -72.79 21.41 -13.09
CA ASN A 227 -74.10 22.05 -13.10
C ASN A 227 -74.25 23.04 -11.95
N HIS A 228 -73.65 22.77 -10.79
CA HIS A 228 -73.65 23.70 -9.67
C HIS A 228 -72.83 24.96 -9.98
N ILE A 229 -71.55 24.81 -10.37
CA ILE A 229 -70.61 25.92 -10.58
C ILE A 229 -70.95 26.73 -11.84
N PHE A 230 -71.38 26.07 -12.91
CA PHE A 230 -71.70 26.71 -14.20
C PHE A 230 -73.21 26.98 -14.37
N SER A 231 -73.99 27.01 -13.28
CA SER A 231 -75.37 27.47 -13.35
C SER A 231 -75.44 28.97 -13.64
N GLU A 232 -76.42 29.40 -14.44
CA GLU A 232 -76.65 30.83 -14.75
C GLU A 232 -76.87 31.67 -13.48
N ASN A 233 -77.37 31.04 -12.41
CA ASN A 233 -77.64 31.69 -11.12
C ASN A 233 -76.45 31.62 -10.13
N TYR A 234 -75.30 31.02 -10.49
CA TYR A 234 -74.18 30.85 -9.57
C TYR A 234 -73.64 32.20 -9.06
N PHE A 235 -73.53 33.19 -9.94
CA PHE A 235 -73.07 34.55 -9.61
C PHE A 235 -74.22 35.50 -9.23
N ALA A 236 -75.48 35.10 -9.39
CA ALA A 236 -76.65 35.95 -9.14
C ALA A 236 -76.80 36.37 -7.67
N ASN A 237 -76.23 35.59 -6.74
CA ASN A 237 -76.19 35.92 -5.31
C ASN A 237 -75.03 36.87 -4.92
N SER A 238 -74.32 37.45 -5.90
CA SER A 238 -73.25 38.42 -5.62
C SER A 238 -73.82 39.72 -5.04
N PRO A 239 -73.25 40.24 -3.93
CA PRO A 239 -73.66 41.52 -3.35
C PRO A 239 -73.40 42.74 -4.26
N SER A 240 -72.60 42.58 -5.33
CA SER A 240 -72.17 43.66 -6.21
C SER A 240 -72.91 43.70 -7.55
N GLY A 241 -73.75 42.70 -7.87
CA GLY A 241 -74.49 42.62 -9.13
C GLY A 241 -73.61 42.46 -10.38
N ILE A 242 -72.39 41.96 -10.21
CA ILE A 242 -71.41 41.72 -11.29
C ILE A 242 -71.29 40.21 -11.49
N ASP A 243 -71.51 39.73 -12.72
CA ASP A 243 -71.47 38.31 -13.10
C ASP A 243 -70.03 37.80 -13.23
N ASN A 244 -69.25 37.87 -12.16
CA ASN A 244 -67.89 37.32 -12.12
C ASN A 244 -67.49 36.85 -10.71
N ILE A 245 -66.41 36.06 -10.66
CA ILE A 245 -65.88 35.53 -9.40
C ILE A 245 -65.42 36.63 -8.42
N TRP A 246 -65.07 37.80 -8.96
CA TRP A 246 -64.64 38.98 -8.21
C TRP A 246 -65.82 39.64 -7.48
N GLY A 247 -67.03 39.55 -8.04
CA GLY A 247 -68.27 39.96 -7.41
C GLY A 247 -68.68 39.05 -6.26
N LEU A 248 -68.37 37.74 -6.33
CA LEU A 248 -68.73 36.77 -5.29
C LEU A 248 -67.71 36.70 -4.15
N HIS A 249 -66.42 36.58 -4.49
CA HIS A 249 -65.33 36.34 -3.52
C HIS A 249 -64.44 37.57 -3.28
N GLY A 250 -64.67 38.68 -3.98
CA GLY A 250 -63.82 39.86 -3.93
C GLY A 250 -62.54 39.70 -4.78
N PRO A 251 -61.69 40.74 -4.81
CA PRO A 251 -60.38 40.64 -5.43
C PRO A 251 -59.53 39.58 -4.73
N PRO A 252 -58.65 38.86 -5.44
CA PRO A 252 -57.74 37.90 -4.84
C PRO A 252 -56.89 38.59 -3.77
N PRO A 253 -56.52 37.87 -2.70
CA PRO A 253 -55.85 38.47 -1.56
C PRO A 253 -54.52 39.11 -1.96
N SER A 254 -54.42 40.44 -1.86
CA SER A 254 -53.17 41.20 -2.01
C SER A 254 -52.26 41.02 -0.78
N ILE A 255 -50.97 41.32 -0.94
CA ILE A 255 -49.99 41.38 0.17
C ILE A 255 -50.49 42.31 1.28
N GLU A 256 -51.12 43.43 0.92
CA GLU A 256 -51.74 44.37 1.86
C GLU A 256 -52.84 43.70 2.68
N ASN A 257 -53.69 42.89 2.05
CA ASN A 257 -54.76 42.16 2.72
C ASN A 257 -54.22 41.06 3.63
N MET A 258 -53.19 40.32 3.18
CA MET A 258 -52.54 39.28 3.99
C MET A 258 -51.85 39.88 5.22
N THR A 259 -51.16 41.02 5.06
CA THR A 259 -50.49 41.72 6.16
C THR A 259 -51.48 42.37 7.11
N ALA A 260 -52.55 43.00 6.61
CA ALA A 260 -53.63 43.53 7.44
C ALA A 260 -54.34 42.43 8.25
N ALA A 261 -54.61 41.29 7.63
CA ALA A 261 -55.19 40.12 8.28
C ALA A 261 -54.28 39.52 9.36
N SER A 262 -52.95 39.56 9.16
CA SER A 262 -51.96 39.11 10.15
C SER A 262 -51.79 40.10 11.31
N ASN A 263 -51.92 41.41 11.05
CA ASN A 263 -51.71 42.47 12.03
C ASN A 263 -52.93 42.74 12.94
N GLY A 264 -53.97 41.89 12.89
CA GLY A 264 -55.14 41.98 13.77
C GLY A 264 -55.98 43.26 13.57
N LYS A 265 -55.85 43.94 12.42
CA LYS A 265 -56.68 45.10 12.09
C LYS A 265 -57.98 44.61 11.45
N SER A 266 -58.79 43.87 12.21
CA SER A 266 -60.21 43.74 11.87
C SER A 266 -60.95 44.92 12.51
N THR A 267 -61.71 45.67 11.71
CA THR A 267 -62.62 46.69 12.25
C THR A 267 -63.69 45.97 13.07
N PRO A 268 -64.01 46.42 14.29
CA PRO A 268 -65.01 45.75 15.11
C PRO A 268 -66.38 45.91 14.44
N ASN A 269 -66.90 44.81 13.87
CA ASN A 269 -68.33 44.73 13.59
C ASN A 269 -69.04 44.42 14.92
N THR A 270 -70.23 44.97 15.11
CA THR A 270 -70.93 44.99 16.41
C THR A 270 -71.50 43.65 16.88
N ASP A 271 -71.23 42.55 16.17
CA ASP A 271 -71.75 41.21 16.45
C ASP A 271 -70.58 40.22 16.74
N ALA A 272 -70.30 39.94 18.01
CA ALA A 272 -69.17 39.10 18.48
C ALA A 272 -69.13 37.66 17.93
N ILE A 273 -70.19 37.19 17.27
CA ILE A 273 -70.31 35.83 16.70
C ILE A 273 -69.87 35.80 15.21
N LYS A 274 -69.80 36.95 14.54
CA LYS A 274 -69.42 37.07 13.11
C LYS A 274 -68.05 37.72 12.92
N ASP A 275 -67.21 37.70 13.95
CA ASP A 275 -65.86 38.25 13.88
C ASP A 275 -64.92 37.29 13.14
N PRO A 276 -64.25 37.73 12.05
CA PRO A 276 -63.35 36.89 11.26
C PRO A 276 -62.10 36.45 12.06
N GLU A 277 -61.80 37.11 13.18
CA GLU A 277 -60.75 36.68 14.10
C GLU A 277 -61.16 35.47 14.95
N TYR A 278 -62.40 35.41 15.39
CA TYR A 278 -62.91 34.30 16.20
C TYR A 278 -62.90 32.99 15.41
N GLU A 279 -63.37 32.99 14.17
CA GLU A 279 -63.34 31.82 13.28
C GLU A 279 -61.91 31.33 13.01
N ARG A 280 -60.98 32.27 12.74
CA ARG A 280 -59.55 31.94 12.55
C ARG A 280 -58.94 31.32 13.81
N MET A 281 -59.30 31.83 14.99
CA MET A 281 -58.83 31.28 16.25
C MET A 281 -59.41 29.88 16.50
N ALA A 282 -60.70 29.66 16.23
CA ALA A 282 -61.34 28.36 16.35
C ALA A 282 -60.68 27.32 15.41
N GLN A 283 -60.39 27.69 14.16
CA GLN A 283 -59.66 26.84 13.22
C GLN A 283 -58.25 26.52 13.72
N ARG A 284 -57.52 27.50 14.27
CA ARG A 284 -56.19 27.27 14.86
C ARG A 284 -56.23 26.35 16.07
N HIS A 285 -57.19 26.52 16.97
CA HIS A 285 -57.38 25.64 18.12
C HIS A 285 -57.71 24.22 17.68
N LYS A 286 -58.58 24.06 16.67
CA LYS A 286 -58.85 22.75 16.03
C LYS A 286 -57.56 22.14 15.49
N MET A 287 -56.77 22.90 14.71
CA MET A 287 -55.50 22.43 14.16
C MET A 287 -54.50 22.02 15.25
N LEU A 288 -54.37 22.81 16.31
CA LEU A 288 -53.50 22.48 17.43
C LEU A 288 -53.97 21.20 18.14
N ALA A 289 -55.27 21.07 18.41
CA ALA A 289 -55.82 19.87 19.02
C ALA A 289 -55.58 18.62 18.16
N GLU A 290 -55.76 18.72 16.85
CA GLU A 290 -55.52 17.61 15.91
C GLU A 290 -54.04 17.21 15.84
N THR A 291 -53.12 18.19 15.73
CA THR A 291 -51.67 17.90 15.69
C THR A 291 -51.17 17.28 17.00
N LEU A 292 -51.72 17.67 18.15
CA LEU A 292 -51.35 17.12 19.44
C LEU A 292 -51.94 15.73 19.70
N THR A 293 -53.18 15.49 19.29
CA THR A 293 -53.86 14.20 19.52
C THR A 293 -53.58 13.16 18.43
N GLY A 294 -53.15 13.61 17.24
CA GLY A 294 -52.96 12.77 16.06
C GLY A 294 -54.27 12.28 15.43
N ALA A 295 -55.41 12.68 15.99
CA ALA A 295 -56.75 12.41 15.47
C ALA A 295 -57.26 13.66 14.73
N LYS A 296 -58.11 13.44 13.74
CA LYS A 296 -58.76 14.52 13.00
C LYS A 296 -60.20 14.64 13.45
N PHE A 297 -60.62 15.84 13.81
CA PHE A 297 -61.99 16.09 14.23
C PHE A 297 -62.76 16.57 13.01
N VAL A 298 -63.85 15.88 12.63
CA VAL A 298 -64.74 16.36 11.57
C VAL A 298 -65.57 17.50 12.15
#